data_AF-A0A3D2HH49-F1
#
_entry.id   AF-A0A3D2HH49-F1
#
_cell.length_a   1.000
_cell.length_b   1.000
_cell.length_c   1.000
_cell.angle_alpha   90.00
_cell.angle_beta   90.00
_cell.angle_gamma   90.00
#
_symmetry.space_group_name_H-M   'P 1'
#
loop_
_entity.id
_entity.type
_entity.pdbx_description
1 polymer ?
#
loop_
_entity_poly.entity_id
_entity_poly.type
_entity_poly.pdbx_seq_one_letter_code
_entity_poly.pdbx_strand_id
1 'polypeptide(L)'
;LDQDSESLVVQCRTLLGVLYFASKGVEVPQLDIDGHVAGGSKDRWGKPFDWKKVCTRFHVAWSVDCPKNAYVACEYRGTWFYIADDDIQSKNTFSLIMQLMFLQSSQYNSSNPLLVVTAN
;
A
#
# COMPACT_ATOMS: atom_id res chain seq x y z
N LEU A 1 44.55 21.38 1.41
CA LEU A 1 44.36 20.02 0.85
C LEU A 1 42.89 19.74 0.94
N ASP A 2 42.26 19.77 -0.22
CA ASP A 2 40.82 19.66 -0.45
C ASP A 2 40.25 18.34 0.06
N GLN A 3 39.05 18.39 0.63
CA GLN A 3 38.12 17.27 0.61
C GLN A 3 36.69 17.77 0.86
N ASP A 4 36.17 18.60 -0.05
CA ASP A 4 34.73 18.74 -0.26
C ASP A 4 34.20 17.40 -0.79
N SER A 5 33.93 16.48 0.12
CA SER A 5 33.28 15.21 -0.20
C SER A 5 31.79 15.48 -0.30
N GLU A 6 31.28 15.61 -1.53
CA GLU A 6 29.84 15.64 -1.79
C GLU A 6 29.19 14.39 -1.19
N SER A 7 28.52 14.55 -0.04
CA SER A 7 27.88 13.45 0.66
C SER A 7 26.46 13.25 0.13
N LEU A 8 26.19 12.07 -0.41
CA LEU A 8 24.85 11.66 -0.84
C LEU A 8 24.14 10.93 0.30
N VAL A 9 23.14 11.57 0.88
CA VAL A 9 22.27 10.96 1.90
C VAL A 9 21.06 10.34 1.21
N VAL A 10 20.95 9.01 1.26
CA VAL A 10 19.77 8.27 0.78
C VAL A 10 18.91 7.91 1.98
N GLN A 11 17.67 8.38 1.99
CA GLN A 11 16.69 8.04 3.04
C GLN A 11 15.62 7.09 2.47
N CYS A 12 15.41 5.96 3.15
CA CYS A 12 14.34 5.04 2.82
C CYS A 12 12.97 5.62 3.20
N ARG A 13 11.92 5.21 2.47
CA ARG A 13 10.54 5.56 2.84
C ARG A 13 10.13 4.85 4.12
N THR A 14 9.29 5.51 4.91
CA THR A 14 8.57 4.85 6.01
C THR A 14 7.61 3.80 5.46
N LEU A 15 7.19 2.83 6.31
CA LEU A 15 6.18 1.84 5.92
C LEU A 15 4.89 2.52 5.43
N LEU A 16 4.45 3.59 6.08
CA LEU A 16 3.32 4.39 5.62
C LEU A 16 3.55 4.97 4.22
N GLY A 17 4.75 5.47 3.93
CA GLY A 17 5.11 5.97 2.60
C GLY A 17 5.16 4.87 1.53
N VAL A 18 5.48 3.64 1.91
CA VAL A 18 5.39 2.45 1.04
C VAL A 18 3.92 2.11 0.76
N LEU A 19 3.07 2.04 1.79
CA LEU A 19 1.64 1.76 1.64
C LEU A 19 0.92 2.86 0.83
N TYR A 20 1.27 4.13 1.05
CA TYR A 20 0.74 5.23 0.25
C TYR A 20 1.16 5.15 -1.22
N PHE A 21 2.36 4.63 -1.51
CA PHE A 21 2.78 4.39 -2.89
C PHE A 21 2.05 3.18 -3.49
N ALA A 22 1.90 2.10 -2.73
CA ALA A 22 1.19 0.90 -3.15
C ALA A 22 -0.31 1.17 -3.42
N SER A 23 -0.94 2.10 -2.68
CA SER A 23 -2.34 2.47 -2.92
C SER A 23 -2.59 3.04 -4.32
N LYS A 24 -1.56 3.54 -5.01
CA LYS A 24 -1.65 3.99 -6.41
C LYS A 24 -1.78 2.84 -7.41
N GLY A 25 -1.37 1.63 -7.03
CA GLY A 25 -1.55 0.42 -7.83
C GLY A 25 -2.96 -0.16 -7.77
N VAL A 26 -3.82 0.37 -6.89
CA VAL A 26 -5.20 -0.07 -6.71
C VAL A 26 -6.10 0.64 -7.72
N GLU A 27 -6.83 -0.13 -8.51
CA GLU A 27 -7.84 0.40 -9.41
C GLU A 27 -9.04 0.92 -8.63
N VAL A 28 -9.56 2.06 -9.08
CA VAL A 28 -10.74 2.68 -8.47
C VAL A 28 -11.94 2.36 -9.38
N PRO A 29 -13.00 1.71 -8.86
CA PRO A 29 -14.24 1.50 -9.60
C PRO A 29 -14.85 2.85 -10.03
N GLN A 30 -15.41 2.91 -11.23
CA GLN A 30 -16.03 4.13 -11.74
C GLN A 30 -17.17 4.62 -10.83
N LEU A 31 -17.91 3.69 -10.21
CA LEU A 31 -18.96 3.98 -9.24
C LEU A 31 -18.45 4.83 -8.05
N ASP A 32 -17.23 4.55 -7.57
CA ASP A 32 -16.62 5.30 -6.46
C ASP A 32 -16.13 6.69 -6.90
N ILE A 33 -15.78 6.85 -8.18
CA ILE A 33 -15.41 8.15 -8.77
C ILE A 33 -16.66 9.03 -8.89
N ASP A 34 -17.74 8.48 -9.45
CA ASP A 34 -18.99 9.20 -9.67
C ASP A 34 -19.69 9.54 -8.34
N GLY A 35 -19.59 8.63 -7.37
CA GLY A 35 -20.07 8.81 -6.00
C GLY A 35 -19.23 9.78 -5.15
N HIS A 36 -18.17 10.39 -5.70
CA HIS A 36 -17.21 11.25 -4.98
C HIS A 36 -16.55 10.59 -3.77
N VAL A 37 -16.54 9.26 -3.73
CA VAL A 37 -15.93 8.44 -2.67
C VAL A 37 -14.41 8.42 -2.82
N ALA A 38 -13.93 8.39 -4.06
CA ALA A 38 -12.52 8.46 -4.40
C ALA A 38 -12.30 9.51 -5.48
N GLY A 39 -11.36 10.43 -5.23
CA GLY A 39 -10.94 11.39 -6.24
C GLY A 39 -10.18 10.68 -7.35
N GLY A 40 -10.74 10.65 -8.56
CA GLY A 40 -9.99 10.23 -9.75
C GLY A 40 -8.69 11.01 -9.83
N SER A 41 -7.56 10.30 -9.97
CA SER A 41 -6.27 10.98 -10.02
C SER A 41 -6.14 11.75 -11.32
N LYS A 42 -5.82 13.04 -11.19
CA LYS A 42 -5.67 13.95 -12.33
C LYS A 42 -4.22 14.39 -12.46
N ASP A 43 -3.77 14.57 -13.68
CA ASP A 43 -2.49 15.18 -13.98
C ASP A 43 -2.53 16.70 -13.72
N ARG A 44 -1.39 17.38 -13.91
CA ARG A 44 -1.28 18.84 -13.75
C ARG A 44 -2.15 19.66 -14.70
N TRP A 45 -2.75 19.02 -15.71
CA TRP A 45 -3.65 19.62 -16.68
C TRP A 45 -5.11 19.16 -16.51
N GLY A 46 -5.43 18.45 -15.41
CA GLY A 46 -6.78 18.01 -15.09
C GLY A 46 -7.24 16.73 -15.82
N LYS A 47 -6.37 16.06 -16.58
CA LYS A 47 -6.70 14.81 -17.29
C LYS A 47 -6.52 13.59 -16.40
N PRO A 48 -7.23 12.47 -16.63
CA PRO A 48 -7.01 11.23 -15.90
C PRO A 48 -5.54 10.80 -15.94
N PHE A 49 -4.94 10.59 -14.76
CA PHE A 49 -3.57 10.14 -14.63
C PHE A 49 -3.52 8.62 -14.44
N ASP A 50 -2.83 7.95 -15.35
CA ASP A 50 -2.63 6.50 -15.31
C ASP A 50 -1.49 6.13 -14.34
N TRP A 51 -1.85 5.75 -13.13
CA TRP A 51 -0.89 5.32 -12.11
C TRP A 51 -0.18 4.01 -12.46
N LYS A 52 -0.69 3.20 -13.40
CA LYS A 52 0.00 1.97 -13.84
C LYS A 52 1.39 2.27 -14.42
N LYS A 53 1.60 3.49 -14.95
CA LYS A 53 2.91 3.93 -15.46
C LYS A 53 3.94 4.22 -14.37
N VAL A 54 3.47 4.54 -13.16
CA VAL A 54 4.34 4.89 -12.02
C VAL A 54 4.49 3.69 -11.07
N CYS A 55 3.39 2.99 -10.81
CA CYS A 55 3.37 1.78 -9.97
C CYS A 55 3.23 0.55 -10.88
N THR A 56 4.36 0.13 -11.48
CA THR A 56 4.36 -0.97 -12.46
C THR A 56 4.46 -2.36 -11.83
N ARG A 57 4.80 -2.45 -10.54
CA ARG A 57 5.10 -3.71 -9.84
C ARG A 57 4.02 -4.15 -8.87
N PHE A 58 2.96 -3.36 -8.72
CA PHE A 58 1.86 -3.66 -7.83
C PHE A 58 0.55 -3.22 -8.46
N HIS A 59 -0.34 -4.17 -8.64
CA HIS A 59 -1.62 -3.99 -9.27
C HIS A 59 -2.70 -4.73 -8.48
N VAL A 60 -3.76 -4.00 -8.13
CA VAL A 60 -4.96 -4.56 -7.49
C VAL A 60 -6.15 -4.19 -8.37
N ALA A 61 -6.79 -5.21 -8.92
CA ALA A 61 -8.00 -5.08 -9.72
C ALA A 61 -9.23 -5.11 -8.82
N TRP A 62 -10.38 -4.75 -9.39
CA TRP A 62 -11.66 -4.82 -8.70
C TRP A 62 -12.68 -5.64 -9.49
N SER A 63 -13.66 -6.21 -8.78
CA SER A 63 -14.79 -6.95 -9.33
C SER A 63 -16.03 -6.73 -8.46
N VAL A 64 -17.21 -6.80 -9.06
CA VAL A 64 -18.49 -6.75 -8.31
C VAL A 64 -18.69 -8.07 -7.56
N ASP A 65 -18.38 -9.19 -8.22
CA ASP A 65 -18.48 -10.52 -7.64
C ASP A 65 -17.14 -11.01 -7.09
N CYS A 66 -17.20 -11.96 -6.15
CA CYS A 66 -16.01 -12.58 -5.58
C CYS A 66 -15.16 -13.24 -6.69
N PRO A 67 -13.87 -12.87 -6.83
CA PRO A 67 -13.02 -13.36 -7.92
C PRO A 67 -12.67 -14.83 -7.72
N LYS A 68 -12.84 -15.63 -8.78
CA LYS A 68 -12.58 -17.08 -8.75
C LYS A 68 -11.09 -17.43 -8.71
N ASN A 69 -10.26 -16.65 -9.42
CA ASN A 69 -8.83 -16.89 -9.58
C ASN A 69 -8.02 -15.69 -9.03
N ALA A 70 -8.10 -15.50 -7.72
CA ALA A 70 -7.34 -14.47 -7.01
C ALA A 70 -6.32 -15.10 -6.07
N TYR A 71 -5.13 -14.51 -6.01
CA TYR A 71 -4.13 -14.84 -5.00
C TYR A 71 -4.58 -14.39 -3.61
N VAL A 72 -5.10 -13.16 -3.54
CA VAL A 72 -5.72 -12.59 -2.36
C VAL A 72 -6.87 -11.70 -2.82
N ALA A 73 -7.98 -11.76 -2.09
CA ALA A 73 -9.15 -10.95 -2.34
C ALA A 73 -9.68 -10.40 -1.01
N CYS A 74 -10.21 -9.18 -1.04
CA CYS A 74 -10.81 -8.52 0.10
C CYS A 74 -12.06 -7.77 -0.36
N GLU A 75 -13.16 -7.92 0.36
CA GLU A 75 -14.36 -7.13 0.13
C GLU A 75 -14.26 -5.80 0.86
N TYR A 76 -14.53 -4.70 0.15
CA TYR A 76 -14.63 -3.38 0.72
C TYR A 76 -15.80 -2.62 0.09
N ARG A 77 -16.77 -2.23 0.94
CA ARG A 77 -17.96 -1.48 0.53
C ARG A 77 -18.77 -2.14 -0.60
N GLY A 78 -18.88 -3.48 -0.57
CA GLY A 78 -19.64 -4.24 -1.58
C GLY A 78 -18.93 -4.40 -2.93
N THR A 79 -17.65 -4.01 -3.01
CA THR A 79 -16.78 -4.28 -4.15
C THR A 79 -15.61 -5.16 -3.71
N TRP A 80 -15.25 -6.15 -4.52
CA TRP A 80 -14.11 -7.02 -4.29
C TRP A 80 -12.85 -6.44 -4.90
N PHE A 81 -11.79 -6.31 -4.11
CA PHE A 81 -10.45 -5.92 -4.56
C PHE A 81 -9.52 -7.11 -4.46
N TYR A 82 -8.73 -7.35 -5.50
CA TYR A 82 -7.93 -8.57 -5.58
C TYR A 82 -6.64 -8.42 -6.38
N ILE A 83 -5.68 -9.28 -6.05
CA ILE A 83 -4.48 -9.54 -6.87
C ILE A 83 -4.76 -10.83 -7.64
N ALA A 84 -4.62 -10.78 -8.98
CA ALA A 84 -4.83 -11.93 -9.83
C ALA A 84 -3.80 -13.04 -9.56
N ASP A 85 -4.20 -14.30 -9.70
CA ASP A 85 -3.30 -15.43 -9.42
C ASP A 85 -2.14 -15.56 -10.44
N ASP A 86 -2.30 -15.03 -11.65
CA ASP A 86 -1.25 -14.98 -12.67
C ASP A 86 -0.29 -13.79 -12.51
N ASP A 87 -0.59 -12.83 -11.63
CA ASP A 87 0.25 -11.65 -11.41
C ASP A 87 1.37 -11.91 -10.38
N ILE A 88 2.45 -12.51 -10.88
CA ILE A 88 3.66 -12.81 -10.10
C ILE A 88 4.31 -11.53 -9.52
N GLN A 89 4.22 -10.41 -10.23
CA GLN A 89 4.88 -9.18 -9.78
C GLN A 89 4.19 -8.59 -8.57
N SER A 90 2.86 -8.47 -8.63
CA SER A 90 2.06 -7.99 -7.51
C SER A 90 2.15 -8.92 -6.30
N LYS A 91 2.20 -10.24 -6.50
CA LYS A 91 2.45 -11.23 -5.43
C LYS A 91 3.76 -10.98 -4.68
N ASN A 92 4.85 -10.76 -5.42
CA ASN A 92 6.16 -10.50 -4.84
C ASN A 92 6.16 -9.19 -4.03
N THR A 93 5.60 -8.12 -4.60
CA THR A 93 5.52 -6.83 -3.91
C THR A 93 4.62 -6.91 -2.68
N PHE A 94 3.47 -7.57 -2.76
CA PHE A 94 2.60 -7.81 -1.60
C PHE A 94 3.31 -8.56 -0.49
N SER A 95 4.01 -9.65 -0.83
CA SER A 95 4.76 -10.46 0.14
C SER A 95 5.85 -9.65 0.84
N LEU A 96 6.55 -8.78 0.10
CA LEU A 96 7.56 -7.88 0.68
C LEU A 96 6.91 -6.87 1.66
N ILE A 97 5.79 -6.27 1.30
CA ILE A 97 5.05 -5.35 2.17
C ILE A 97 4.60 -6.07 3.45
N MET A 98 4.09 -7.30 3.33
CA MET A 98 3.69 -8.12 4.48
C MET A 98 4.87 -8.44 5.39
N GLN A 99 6.03 -8.80 4.83
CA GLN A 99 7.26 -9.01 5.61
C GLN A 99 7.67 -7.74 6.37
N LEU A 100 7.62 -6.56 5.73
CA LEU A 100 7.91 -5.29 6.39
C LEU A 100 6.91 -4.99 7.53
N MET A 101 5.63 -5.28 7.33
CA MET A 101 4.61 -5.17 8.38
C MET A 101 4.88 -6.12 9.55
N PHE A 102 5.24 -7.36 9.27
CA PHE A 102 5.56 -8.34 10.31
C PHE A 102 6.77 -7.90 11.16
N LEU A 103 7.79 -7.31 10.53
CA LEU A 103 8.93 -6.75 11.26
C LEU A 103 8.54 -5.61 12.21
N GLN A 104 7.56 -4.77 11.83
CA GLN A 104 7.03 -3.74 12.73
C GLN A 104 6.24 -4.35 13.90
N SER A 105 5.46 -5.42 13.65
CA SER A 105 4.66 -6.07 14.70
C SER A 105 5.48 -6.84 15.74
N SER A 106 6.69 -7.28 15.41
CA SER A 106 7.58 -7.98 16.35
C SER A 106 8.00 -7.10 17.55
N GLN A 107 7.93 -5.77 17.42
CA GLN A 107 8.22 -4.85 18.53
C GLN A 107 7.08 -4.72 19.56
N TYR A 108 5.92 -5.35 19.33
CA TYR A 108 4.73 -5.23 20.20
C TYR A 108 4.48 -6.46 21.08
N ASN A 109 5.52 -7.22 21.42
CA ASN A 109 5.46 -8.29 22.42
C ASN A 109 6.39 -8.01 23.63
N SER A 110 6.59 -6.75 23.99
CA SER A 110 7.00 -6.41 25.36
C SER A 110 5.76 -6.38 26.25
N SER A 111 5.31 -7.56 26.66
CA SER A 111 4.54 -7.73 27.89
C SER A 111 5.44 -7.36 29.08
N ASN A 112 5.77 -6.08 29.24
CA ASN A 112 6.16 -5.54 30.54
C ASN A 112 4.89 -4.92 31.12
N PRO A 113 4.17 -5.60 32.02
CA PRO A 113 3.09 -4.96 32.73
C PRO A 113 3.70 -3.82 33.57
N LEU A 114 3.42 -2.57 33.18
CA LEU A 114 3.65 -1.41 34.03
C LEU A 114 2.62 -1.47 35.15
N LEU A 115 3.04 -2.06 36.28
CA LEU A 115 2.27 -2.07 37.50
C LEU A 115 2.35 -0.66 38.13
N VAL A 116 1.32 0.16 37.91
CA VAL A 116 1.14 1.42 38.65
C VAL A 116 0.29 1.10 39.88
N VAL A 117 0.95 0.80 41.00
CA VAL A 117 0.28 0.84 42.31
C VAL A 117 0.21 2.30 42.75
N THR A 118 -0.99 2.83 42.84
CA THR A 118 -1.26 4.04 43.63
C THR A 118 -1.17 3.69 45.10
N ALA A 119 -0.23 4.30 45.82
CA ALA A 119 -0.17 4.28 47.27
C ALA A 119 -1.35 5.10 47.83
N ASN A 120 -2.02 4.52 48.81
CA ASN A 120 -3.17 5.08 49.52
C ASN A 120 -2.72 6.09 50.59
#